data_AF-A0A535R142-F1
#
_entry.id   AF-A0A535R142-F1
#
_cell.length_a   1.000
_cell.length_b   1.000
_cell.length_c   1.000
_cell.angle_alpha   90.00
_cell.angle_beta   90.00
_cell.angle_gamma   90.00
#
_symmetry.space_group_name_H-M   'P 1'
#
loop_
_entity.id
_entity.type
_entity.pdbx_description
1 polymer ?
#
loop_
_entity_poly.entity_id
_entity_poly.type
_entity_poly.pdbx_seq_one_letter_code
_entity_poly.pdbx_strand_id
1 'polypeptide(L)'
;MTTLQVAPASPKRMTTTPACPSNQIGEVNLKIQPVLPAGSPIFSIHRDSSPAFWVNGQPGRGDPTLRKLERDVAGLNAIDPYLSSSPTPVFLQMLDSVGEKALHMVNTDPARTPSFTAFGNPDYFVTDGTISCGSNPCVDYHFAWSHGDIQPEIATNWLGLVGPGVKNLGIDSKTWTDHTNVRSTTLALAGLRDTYINDGRVLIEAIDTNALPQSLIAHRATLLRLGDAYEQVNASFGQFGLDLLTASTRALKSTDETQYESIETSIASLAGQRDALAAQIKAALNAAAFDDQAINEQSAKDWIAQAQSLIDQANALAAS
;
A
#
# COMPACT_ATOMS: atom_id res chain seq x y z
N MET A 1 41.23 25.85 17.81
CA MET A 1 40.09 24.91 17.98
C MET A 1 39.68 24.46 16.60
N THR A 2 40.10 23.27 16.21
CA THR A 2 39.81 22.69 14.89
C THR A 2 38.45 22.01 14.99
N THR A 3 37.44 22.60 14.38
CA THR A 3 36.08 22.06 14.33
C THR A 3 36.10 20.80 13.48
N LEU A 4 35.90 19.64 14.10
CA LEU A 4 35.78 18.36 13.41
C LEU A 4 34.38 18.32 12.77
N GLN A 5 34.33 18.52 11.45
CA GLN A 5 33.12 18.37 10.66
C GLN A 5 32.85 16.87 10.50
N VAL A 6 31.91 16.33 11.28
CA VAL A 6 31.50 14.93 11.17
C VAL A 6 30.66 14.79 9.90
N ALA A 7 31.25 14.18 8.87
CA ALA A 7 30.50 13.77 7.68
C ALA A 7 29.43 12.72 8.09
N PRO A 8 28.21 12.78 7.55
CA PRO A 8 27.21 11.75 7.81
C PRO A 8 27.74 10.40 7.32
N ALA A 9 27.70 9.39 8.19
CA ALA A 9 28.12 8.04 7.86
C ALA A 9 27.25 7.50 6.72
N SER A 10 27.86 7.21 5.57
CA SER A 10 27.15 6.58 4.45
C SER A 10 26.67 5.17 4.85
N PRO A 11 25.51 4.70 4.34
CA PRO A 11 25.08 3.32 4.52
C PRO A 11 26.19 2.34 4.13
N LYS A 12 26.35 1.25 4.89
CA LYS A 12 27.33 0.20 4.56
C LYS A 12 27.00 -0.39 3.18
N ARG A 13 27.88 -0.21 2.19
CA ARG A 13 27.83 -0.96 0.92
C ARG A 13 28.31 -2.39 1.15
N MET A 14 27.43 -3.36 0.93
CA MET A 14 27.79 -4.77 0.89
C MET A 14 28.55 -5.07 -0.40
N THR A 15 29.71 -5.73 -0.33
CA THR A 15 30.54 -6.03 -1.52
C THR A 15 30.69 -7.53 -1.82
N THR A 16 30.15 -8.38 -0.94
CA THR A 16 30.18 -9.83 -1.11
C THR A 16 28.87 -10.33 -1.69
N THR A 17 28.92 -10.95 -2.87
CA THR A 17 27.76 -11.59 -3.49
C THR A 17 27.33 -12.82 -2.69
N PRO A 18 26.06 -12.92 -2.27
CA PRO A 18 25.50 -14.16 -1.73
C PRO A 18 25.67 -15.33 -2.70
N ALA A 19 26.10 -16.49 -2.20
CA ALA A 19 26.15 -17.70 -3.00
C ALA A 19 24.84 -18.49 -2.85
N CYS A 20 24.19 -18.82 -3.97
CA CYS A 20 23.13 -19.82 -4.02
C CYS A 20 23.73 -21.16 -4.48
N PRO A 21 23.38 -22.30 -3.86
CA PRO A 21 23.75 -23.60 -4.41
C PRO A 21 23.24 -23.75 -5.86
N SER A 22 23.99 -24.46 -6.70
CA SER A 22 23.63 -24.63 -8.11
C SER A 22 22.24 -25.25 -8.26
N ASN A 23 21.42 -24.70 -9.17
CA ASN A 23 20.04 -25.12 -9.47
C ASN A 23 19.03 -24.91 -8.33
N GLN A 24 19.28 -23.95 -7.43
CA GLN A 24 18.31 -23.53 -6.43
C GLN A 24 17.92 -22.06 -6.62
N ILE A 25 16.67 -21.73 -6.28
CA ILE A 25 16.11 -20.38 -6.24
C ILE A 25 15.59 -20.18 -4.81
N GLY A 26 15.84 -19.00 -4.24
CA GLY A 26 15.51 -18.66 -2.87
C GLY A 26 15.39 -17.16 -2.67
N GLU A 27 14.68 -16.74 -1.65
CA GLU A 27 14.60 -15.34 -1.23
C GLU A 27 15.97 -14.84 -0.74
N VAL A 28 16.20 -13.55 -0.89
CA VAL A 28 17.39 -12.84 -0.44
C VAL A 28 17.15 -12.37 0.99
N ASN A 29 17.51 -13.23 1.94
CA ASN A 29 17.43 -12.94 3.37
C ASN A 29 18.40 -11.82 3.77
N LEU A 30 17.86 -10.73 4.34
CA LEU A 30 18.62 -9.59 4.82
C LEU A 30 18.31 -9.31 6.28
N LYS A 31 19.31 -9.52 7.15
CA LYS A 31 19.22 -9.10 8.55
C LYS A 31 19.47 -7.60 8.67
N ILE A 32 18.46 -6.85 9.10
CA ILE A 32 18.47 -5.38 8.98
C ILE A 32 19.39 -4.66 9.99
N GLN A 33 19.45 -5.11 11.26
CA GLN A 33 20.19 -4.38 12.30
C GLN A 33 21.69 -4.15 12.00
N PRO A 34 22.48 -5.17 11.56
CA PRO A 34 23.91 -4.98 11.36
C PRO A 34 24.26 -4.14 10.12
N VAL A 35 23.28 -3.82 9.27
CA VAL A 35 23.47 -3.11 7.99
C VAL A 35 23.08 -1.64 8.06
N LEU A 36 22.29 -1.27 9.06
CA LEU A 36 21.98 0.13 9.34
C LEU A 36 23.20 0.85 9.96
N PRO A 37 23.34 2.17 9.71
CA PRO A 37 24.31 3.01 10.41
C PRO A 37 24.12 3.00 11.94
N ALA A 38 25.18 3.34 12.66
CA ALA A 38 25.13 3.52 14.11
C ALA A 38 24.12 4.62 14.50
N GLY A 39 23.58 4.50 15.72
CA GLY A 39 22.61 5.46 16.26
C GLY A 39 21.16 5.22 15.80
N SER A 40 20.85 4.04 15.27
CA SER A 40 19.45 3.61 15.10
C SER A 40 18.76 3.47 16.47
N PRO A 41 17.48 3.87 16.61
CA PRO A 41 16.73 3.63 17.83
C PRO A 41 16.49 2.12 18.04
N ILE A 42 15.93 1.75 19.19
CA ILE A 42 15.44 0.39 19.38
C ILE A 42 14.11 0.25 18.64
N PHE A 43 14.02 -0.73 17.75
CA PHE A 43 12.83 -1.04 16.97
C PHE A 43 12.63 -2.55 16.82
N SER A 44 11.39 -2.94 16.51
CA SER A 44 11.03 -4.28 16.04
C SER A 44 10.51 -4.20 14.61
N ILE A 45 10.52 -5.31 13.86
CA ILE A 45 9.95 -5.34 12.52
C ILE A 45 8.98 -6.51 12.32
N HIS A 46 8.03 -6.32 11.40
CA HIS A 46 7.38 -7.41 10.71
C HIS A 46 8.36 -7.94 9.67
N ARG A 47 8.55 -9.26 9.61
CA ARG A 47 9.53 -9.88 8.73
C ARG A 47 8.87 -10.21 7.41
N ASP A 48 9.23 -9.50 6.36
CA ASP A 48 8.67 -9.66 5.02
C ASP A 48 9.54 -8.92 3.98
N SER A 49 9.15 -8.97 2.69
CA SER A 49 9.69 -8.05 1.67
C SER A 49 9.27 -6.60 1.88
N SER A 50 8.14 -6.38 2.57
CA SER A 50 7.62 -5.07 2.98
C SER A 50 7.61 -4.88 4.50
N PRO A 51 8.79 -4.80 5.16
CA PRO A 51 8.85 -4.72 6.61
C PRO A 51 8.20 -3.44 7.14
N ALA A 52 7.23 -3.63 8.03
CA ALA A 52 6.73 -2.61 8.93
C ALA A 52 7.66 -2.46 10.14
N PHE A 53 7.93 -1.23 10.57
CA PHE A 53 8.86 -0.91 11.66
C PHE A 53 8.11 -0.31 12.85
N TRP A 54 8.28 -0.89 14.04
CA TRP A 54 7.77 -0.35 15.30
C TRP A 54 8.93 0.21 16.12
N VAL A 55 9.04 1.53 16.20
CA VAL A 55 10.06 2.20 17.02
C VAL A 55 9.57 2.31 18.47
N ASN A 56 10.41 1.89 19.42
CA ASN A 56 10.05 1.92 20.85
C ASN A 56 9.68 3.34 21.28
N GLY A 57 8.54 3.46 21.97
CA GLY A 57 7.99 4.73 22.41
C GLY A 57 7.07 5.42 21.40
N GLN A 58 6.90 4.86 20.20
CA GLN A 58 6.02 5.39 19.15
C GLN A 58 6.25 6.90 18.90
N PRO A 59 7.48 7.29 18.53
CA PRO A 59 7.81 8.69 18.31
C PRO A 59 6.91 9.30 17.22
N GLY A 60 6.57 10.58 17.39
CA GLY A 60 5.83 11.31 16.37
C GLY A 60 6.65 11.47 15.08
N ARG A 61 5.97 11.67 13.96
CA ARG A 61 6.56 11.71 12.61
C ARG A 61 7.77 12.65 12.45
N GLY A 62 7.76 13.80 13.15
CA GLY A 62 8.86 14.77 13.14
C GLY A 62 10.02 14.49 14.11
N ASP A 63 10.00 13.36 14.83
CA ASP A 63 11.07 13.01 15.76
C ASP A 63 12.40 12.78 15.03
N PRO A 64 13.49 13.46 15.41
CA PRO A 64 14.75 13.40 14.67
C PRO A 64 15.38 11.99 14.66
N THR A 65 15.09 11.15 15.65
CA THR A 65 15.62 9.78 15.72
C THR A 65 14.86 8.86 14.78
N LEU A 66 13.53 9.00 14.70
CA LEU A 66 12.70 8.30 13.72
C LEU A 66 13.09 8.72 12.30
N ARG A 67 13.14 10.04 12.03
CA ARG A 67 13.53 10.59 10.73
C ARG A 67 14.90 10.11 10.26
N LYS A 68 15.86 9.97 11.18
CA LYS A 68 17.16 9.39 10.88
C LYS A 68 17.04 7.91 10.47
N LEU A 69 16.28 7.11 11.20
CA LEU A 69 16.07 5.69 10.87
C LEU A 69 15.41 5.54 9.50
N GLU A 70 14.37 6.31 9.19
CA GLU A 70 13.68 6.27 7.90
C GLU A 70 14.63 6.56 6.74
N ARG A 71 15.50 7.58 6.86
CA ARG A 71 16.53 7.87 5.85
C ARG A 71 17.58 6.79 5.74
N ASP A 72 18.02 6.24 6.87
CA ASP A 72 19.00 5.15 6.91
C ASP A 72 18.46 3.90 6.20
N VAL A 73 17.17 3.58 6.42
CA VAL A 73 16.45 2.51 5.71
C VAL A 73 16.30 2.85 4.22
N ALA A 74 15.82 4.05 3.89
CA ALA A 74 15.63 4.48 2.50
C ALA A 74 16.93 4.50 1.67
N GLY A 75 18.07 4.75 2.33
CA GLY A 75 19.40 4.77 1.72
C GLY A 75 20.08 3.41 1.64
N LEU A 76 19.46 2.34 2.14
CA LEU A 76 20.07 1.03 2.22
C LEU A 76 20.25 0.42 0.83
N ASN A 77 21.49 0.05 0.52
CA ASN A 77 21.84 -0.67 -0.69
C ASN A 77 22.51 -2.00 -0.35
N ALA A 78 22.13 -3.08 -1.02
CA ALA A 78 22.73 -4.39 -0.88
C ALA A 78 22.85 -5.08 -2.24
N ILE A 79 23.74 -6.09 -2.33
CA ILE A 79 23.88 -6.91 -3.52
C ILE A 79 22.71 -7.89 -3.57
N ASP A 80 21.93 -7.78 -4.63
CA ASP A 80 20.93 -8.77 -5.01
C ASP A 80 21.55 -9.69 -6.07
N PRO A 81 21.85 -10.97 -5.74
CA PRO A 81 22.52 -11.88 -6.65
C PRO A 81 21.71 -12.20 -7.92
N TYR A 82 20.39 -11.95 -7.94
CA TYR A 82 19.53 -12.19 -9.11
C TYR A 82 19.51 -11.02 -10.08
N LEU A 83 19.72 -9.79 -9.59
CA LEU A 83 19.65 -8.60 -10.42
C LEU A 83 21.02 -8.03 -10.80
N SER A 84 21.96 -7.96 -9.85
CA SER A 84 23.20 -7.22 -10.05
C SER A 84 24.30 -7.63 -9.07
N SER A 85 25.53 -7.72 -9.57
CA SER A 85 26.73 -7.86 -8.71
C SER A 85 27.13 -6.56 -8.00
N SER A 86 26.43 -5.45 -8.26
CA SER A 86 26.64 -4.16 -7.61
C SER A 86 25.48 -3.84 -6.67
N PRO A 87 25.72 -3.19 -5.52
CA PRO A 87 24.65 -2.81 -4.60
C PRO A 87 23.58 -1.95 -5.26
N THR A 88 22.33 -2.36 -5.11
CA THR A 88 21.12 -1.64 -5.53
C THR A 88 20.24 -1.36 -4.31
N PRO A 89 19.25 -0.45 -4.43
CA PRO A 89 18.33 -0.17 -3.33
C PRO A 89 17.63 -1.44 -2.84
N VAL A 90 17.58 -1.63 -1.52
CA VAL A 90 16.79 -2.70 -0.89
C VAL A 90 15.31 -2.32 -0.87
N PHE A 91 15.01 -1.05 -0.56
CA PHE A 91 13.66 -0.52 -0.48
C PHE A 91 13.37 0.44 -1.63
N LEU A 92 12.25 0.23 -2.30
CA LEU A 92 11.80 1.00 -3.46
C LEU A 92 10.91 2.17 -3.03
N GLN A 93 9.95 1.91 -2.13
CA GLN A 93 8.99 2.88 -1.62
C GLN A 93 8.84 2.79 -0.10
N MET A 94 8.35 3.85 0.55
CA MET A 94 8.14 3.90 2.00
C MET A 94 6.95 4.81 2.35
N LEU A 95 6.30 4.52 3.47
CA LEU A 95 5.26 5.34 4.09
C LEU A 95 5.61 5.56 5.55
N ASP A 96 5.46 6.77 6.07
CA ASP A 96 5.38 6.99 7.51
C ASP A 96 3.92 6.85 8.01
N SER A 97 3.69 7.14 9.29
CA SER A 97 2.35 7.12 9.91
C SER A 97 1.24 7.88 9.14
N VAL A 98 1.57 8.92 8.37
CA VAL A 98 0.61 9.69 7.59
C VAL A 98 0.29 8.95 6.30
N GLY A 99 1.32 8.49 5.60
CA GLY A 99 1.18 7.65 4.41
C GLY A 99 0.43 6.35 4.70
N GLU A 100 0.74 5.69 5.82
CA GLU A 100 0.04 4.47 6.27
C GLU A 100 -1.45 4.75 6.48
N LYS A 101 -1.81 5.88 7.09
CA LYS A 101 -3.21 6.28 7.21
C LYS A 101 -3.86 6.49 5.85
N ALA A 102 -3.18 7.16 4.93
CA ALA A 102 -3.69 7.42 3.59
C ALA A 102 -3.98 6.11 2.82
N LEU A 103 -3.17 5.06 3.03
CA LEU A 103 -3.33 3.75 2.38
C LEU A 103 -4.12 2.72 3.21
N HIS A 104 -4.85 3.15 4.25
CA HIS A 104 -5.66 2.26 5.11
C HIS A 104 -4.85 1.19 5.86
N MET A 105 -3.60 1.48 6.21
CA MET A 105 -2.68 0.59 6.94
C MET A 105 -2.64 0.83 8.45
N VAL A 106 -3.55 1.67 8.97
CA VAL A 106 -3.64 1.97 10.41
C VAL A 106 -4.59 1.02 11.12
N ASN A 107 -4.21 0.59 12.31
CA ASN A 107 -5.02 -0.27 13.17
C ASN A 107 -5.77 0.55 14.22
N THR A 108 -6.90 0.03 14.70
CA THR A 108 -7.61 0.60 15.86
C THR A 108 -6.77 0.50 17.14
N ASP A 109 -5.93 -0.53 17.25
CA ASP A 109 -4.94 -0.65 18.32
C ASP A 109 -3.66 0.11 17.91
N PRO A 110 -3.32 1.25 18.55
CA PRO A 110 -2.15 2.02 18.20
C PRO A 110 -0.83 1.25 18.36
N ALA A 111 -0.80 0.21 19.21
CA ALA A 111 0.39 -0.63 19.35
C ALA A 111 0.62 -1.57 18.15
N ARG A 112 -0.40 -1.77 17.31
CA ARG A 112 -0.32 -2.54 16.06
C ARG A 112 -0.13 -1.67 14.82
N THR A 113 -0.12 -0.35 14.98
CA THR A 113 0.23 0.57 13.90
C THR A 113 1.75 0.78 13.92
N PRO A 114 2.44 0.52 12.80
CA PRO A 114 3.87 0.78 12.71
C PRO A 114 4.18 2.28 12.78
N SER A 115 5.46 2.61 13.01
CA SER A 115 5.96 3.98 12.89
C SER A 115 6.13 4.37 11.41
N PHE A 116 6.57 3.41 10.60
CA PHE A 116 6.66 3.50 9.14
C PHE A 116 6.74 2.09 8.53
N THR A 117 6.44 1.96 7.25
CA THR A 117 6.54 0.73 6.47
C THR A 117 7.40 0.98 5.24
N ALA A 118 8.33 0.07 4.97
CA ALA A 118 9.17 0.10 3.78
C ALA A 118 8.78 -1.03 2.82
N PHE A 119 8.75 -0.74 1.53
CA PHE A 119 8.39 -1.66 0.46
C PHE A 119 9.65 -2.00 -0.34
N GLY A 120 9.99 -3.29 -0.34
CA GLY A 120 11.27 -3.81 -0.81
C GLY A 120 11.35 -3.96 -2.32
N ASN A 121 12.51 -4.42 -2.77
CA ASN A 121 12.58 -5.27 -3.94
C ASN A 121 12.00 -6.64 -3.55
N PRO A 122 11.12 -7.25 -4.38
CA PRO A 122 10.40 -8.47 -4.04
C PRO A 122 11.29 -9.71 -3.84
N ASP A 123 12.56 -9.63 -4.23
CA ASP A 123 13.53 -10.71 -4.00
C ASP A 123 13.96 -10.79 -2.52
N TYR A 124 13.85 -9.70 -1.75
CA TYR A 124 14.32 -9.65 -0.37
C TYR A 124 13.32 -10.17 0.65
N PHE A 125 13.80 -10.90 1.65
CA PHE A 125 13.07 -11.10 2.91
C PHE A 125 13.83 -10.42 4.05
N VAL A 126 13.26 -9.35 4.60
CA VAL A 126 13.92 -8.52 5.62
C VAL A 126 13.58 -9.04 7.00
N THR A 127 14.60 -9.27 7.83
CA THR A 127 14.43 -9.94 9.12
C THR A 127 15.25 -9.30 10.25
N ASP A 128 14.74 -9.42 11.48
CA ASP A 128 15.50 -9.20 12.72
C ASP A 128 16.02 -10.52 13.34
N GLY A 129 15.61 -11.65 12.76
CA GLY A 129 15.96 -12.99 13.18
C GLY A 129 17.39 -13.40 12.84
N THR A 130 17.71 -14.67 13.09
CA THR A 130 18.99 -15.25 12.69
C THR A 130 18.91 -15.71 11.24
N ILE A 131 19.95 -15.43 10.46
CA ILE A 131 20.12 -15.97 9.10
C ILE A 131 21.19 -17.08 9.17
N SER A 132 20.94 -18.23 8.52
CA SER A 132 21.69 -19.50 8.69
C SER A 132 22.67 -19.83 7.54
N CYS A 133 22.70 -18.97 6.55
CA CYS A 133 23.30 -19.07 5.22
C CYS A 133 24.74 -18.49 5.09
N GLY A 134 25.32 -17.98 6.18
CA GLY A 134 26.75 -17.62 6.25
C GLY A 134 27.14 -16.22 5.74
N SER A 135 26.24 -15.44 5.13
CA SER A 135 26.46 -14.04 4.73
C SER A 135 25.27 -13.15 5.07
N ASN A 136 25.40 -11.83 4.92
CA ASN A 136 24.28 -10.88 4.99
C ASN A 136 24.44 -9.84 3.87
N PRO A 137 23.52 -9.69 2.91
CA PRO A 137 22.39 -10.59 2.66
C PRO A 137 22.85 -12.01 2.32
N CYS A 138 21.91 -12.93 2.23
CA CYS A 138 22.17 -14.28 1.76
C CYS A 138 20.97 -14.86 1.02
N VAL A 139 21.16 -15.94 0.26
CA VAL A 139 20.06 -16.66 -0.38
C VAL A 139 19.61 -17.81 0.53
N ASP A 140 18.31 -17.87 0.85
CA ASP A 140 17.69 -19.03 1.49
C ASP A 140 16.83 -19.81 0.49
N TYR A 141 17.37 -20.92 0.02
CA TYR A 141 16.73 -21.77 -1.01
C TYR A 141 15.52 -22.57 -0.52
N HIS A 142 15.18 -22.52 0.77
CA HIS A 142 13.97 -23.19 1.29
C HIS A 142 12.70 -22.40 1.00
N PHE A 143 12.83 -21.11 0.71
CA PHE A 143 11.73 -20.19 0.42
C PHE A 143 12.01 -19.47 -0.90
N ALA A 144 11.38 -19.90 -2.00
CA ALA A 144 11.63 -19.31 -3.31
C ALA A 144 10.70 -18.12 -3.66
N TRP A 145 9.77 -17.77 -2.78
CA TRP A 145 8.74 -16.76 -3.02
C TRP A 145 8.47 -15.94 -1.76
N SER A 146 8.44 -14.61 -1.90
CA SER A 146 7.98 -13.67 -0.87
C SER A 146 6.56 -13.17 -1.17
N HIS A 147 5.96 -12.41 -0.26
CA HIS A 147 4.62 -11.82 -0.41
C HIS A 147 4.50 -10.46 0.31
N GLY A 148 3.29 -9.92 0.43
CA GLY A 148 3.02 -8.75 1.27
C GLY A 148 3.48 -7.39 0.71
N ASP A 149 4.08 -7.35 -0.46
CA ASP A 149 4.68 -6.16 -1.05
C ASP A 149 3.85 -5.60 -2.24
N ILE A 150 4.27 -4.45 -2.79
CA ILE A 150 3.47 -3.62 -3.72
C ILE A 150 3.54 -4.02 -5.19
N GLN A 151 4.37 -4.98 -5.55
CA GLN A 151 4.61 -5.34 -6.94
C GLN A 151 3.38 -6.03 -7.53
N PRO A 152 3.03 -5.79 -8.81
CA PRO A 152 1.83 -6.34 -9.41
C PRO A 152 1.73 -7.87 -9.30
N GLU A 153 2.85 -8.59 -9.35
CA GLU A 153 2.91 -10.04 -9.22
C GLU A 153 2.49 -10.56 -7.83
N ILE A 154 2.54 -9.70 -6.81
CA ILE A 154 2.15 -9.99 -5.42
C ILE A 154 0.77 -9.40 -5.10
N ALA A 155 0.52 -8.17 -5.53
CA ALA A 155 -0.69 -7.42 -5.18
C ALA A 155 -1.90 -7.72 -6.09
N THR A 156 -1.68 -8.29 -7.29
CA THR A 156 -2.77 -8.60 -8.24
C THR A 156 -3.31 -10.01 -8.00
N ASN A 157 -4.54 -10.09 -7.52
CA ASN A 157 -5.22 -11.36 -7.25
C ASN A 157 -6.35 -11.62 -8.25
N TRP A 158 -6.69 -12.91 -8.43
CA TRP A 158 -7.84 -13.33 -9.23
C TRP A 158 -9.05 -13.60 -8.34
N LEU A 159 -10.20 -13.01 -8.69
CA LEU A 159 -11.49 -13.34 -8.11
C LEU A 159 -12.29 -14.22 -9.07
N GLY A 160 -12.60 -15.45 -8.65
CA GLY A 160 -13.52 -16.34 -9.35
C GLY A 160 -14.93 -16.28 -8.78
N LEU A 161 -15.92 -15.92 -9.60
CA LEU A 161 -17.33 -15.94 -9.25
C LEU A 161 -18.07 -16.93 -10.16
N VAL A 162 -18.83 -17.85 -9.56
CA VAL A 162 -19.66 -18.82 -10.31
C VAL A 162 -20.93 -19.12 -9.52
N GLY A 163 -22.07 -19.12 -10.22
CA GLY A 163 -23.36 -19.44 -9.62
C GLY A 163 -24.51 -18.66 -10.24
N PRO A 164 -25.74 -18.87 -9.74
CA PRO A 164 -26.90 -18.10 -10.17
C PRO A 164 -26.69 -16.59 -10.02
N GLY A 165 -27.09 -15.82 -11.03
CA GLY A 165 -26.97 -14.36 -11.03
C GLY A 165 -25.57 -13.82 -11.34
N VAL A 166 -24.57 -14.66 -11.57
CA VAL A 166 -23.24 -14.24 -12.02
C VAL A 166 -23.17 -14.35 -13.54
N LYS A 167 -22.70 -13.29 -14.21
CA LYS A 167 -22.51 -13.29 -15.67
C LYS A 167 -21.45 -14.30 -16.08
N ASN A 168 -21.67 -14.97 -17.21
CA ASN A 168 -20.66 -15.81 -17.84
C ASN A 168 -19.75 -14.97 -18.74
N LEU A 169 -18.71 -14.36 -18.15
CA LEU A 169 -17.75 -13.48 -18.85
C LEU A 169 -16.44 -14.17 -19.24
N GLY A 170 -16.19 -15.38 -18.76
CA GLY A 170 -14.87 -16.01 -18.87
C GLY A 170 -13.82 -15.24 -18.06
N ILE A 171 -12.66 -14.98 -18.67
CA ILE A 171 -11.59 -14.17 -18.04
C ILE A 171 -11.84 -12.70 -18.36
N ASP A 172 -12.19 -11.92 -17.34
CA ASP A 172 -12.22 -10.46 -17.41
C ASP A 172 -10.87 -9.88 -16.96
N SER A 173 -10.22 -9.13 -17.84
CA SER A 173 -8.93 -8.47 -17.61
C SER A 173 -9.05 -6.94 -17.61
N LYS A 174 -10.27 -6.41 -17.60
CA LYS A 174 -10.55 -4.97 -17.74
C LYS A 174 -11.18 -4.37 -16.50
N THR A 175 -12.02 -5.11 -15.80
CA THR A 175 -12.65 -4.60 -14.57
C THR A 175 -11.62 -4.55 -13.44
N TRP A 176 -11.32 -3.33 -12.98
CA TRP A 176 -10.54 -3.10 -11.79
C TRP A 176 -11.44 -3.23 -10.55
N THR A 177 -11.01 -3.96 -9.53
CA THR A 177 -11.73 -4.12 -8.27
C THR A 177 -10.78 -4.31 -7.11
N ASP A 178 -11.13 -3.77 -5.95
CA ASP A 178 -10.47 -4.09 -4.69
C ASP A 178 -11.08 -5.33 -4.00
N HIS A 179 -10.31 -5.96 -3.11
CA HIS A 179 -10.73 -7.15 -2.36
C HIS A 179 -11.92 -6.87 -1.43
N THR A 180 -12.07 -5.64 -0.94
CA THR A 180 -13.19 -5.23 -0.08
C THR A 180 -14.56 -5.45 -0.74
N ASN A 181 -14.64 -5.50 -2.07
CA ASN A 181 -15.89 -5.70 -2.82
C ASN A 181 -16.45 -7.14 -2.76
N VAL A 182 -15.63 -8.13 -2.39
CA VAL A 182 -16.03 -9.55 -2.41
C VAL A 182 -17.20 -9.81 -1.47
N ARG A 183 -17.17 -9.24 -0.26
CA ARG A 183 -18.23 -9.43 0.73
C ARG A 183 -19.56 -8.84 0.26
N SER A 184 -19.56 -7.55 -0.11
CA SER A 184 -20.76 -6.86 -0.60
C SER A 184 -21.38 -7.58 -1.80
N THR A 185 -20.55 -8.04 -2.74
CA THR A 185 -20.99 -8.80 -3.92
C THR A 185 -21.61 -10.15 -3.54
N THR A 186 -20.98 -10.88 -2.60
CA THR A 186 -21.50 -12.16 -2.11
C THR A 186 -22.85 -12.00 -1.41
N LEU A 187 -22.99 -10.96 -0.58
CA LEU A 187 -24.25 -10.67 0.12
C LEU A 187 -25.37 -10.33 -0.86
N ALA A 188 -25.09 -9.50 -1.87
CA ALA A 188 -26.07 -9.16 -2.91
C ALA A 188 -26.55 -10.40 -3.68
N LEU A 189 -25.64 -11.28 -4.10
CA LEU A 189 -25.97 -12.54 -4.77
C LEU A 189 -26.80 -13.50 -3.88
N ALA A 190 -26.54 -13.50 -2.57
CA ALA A 190 -27.24 -14.35 -1.61
C ALA A 190 -28.58 -13.74 -1.12
N GLY A 191 -28.91 -12.50 -1.50
CA GLY A 191 -30.06 -11.79 -0.95
C GLY A 191 -29.93 -11.48 0.54
N LEU A 192 -28.69 -11.30 1.02
CA LEU A 192 -28.36 -11.01 2.42
C LEU A 192 -27.91 -9.56 2.58
N ARG A 193 -27.87 -9.10 3.83
CA ARG A 193 -27.33 -7.80 4.22
C ARG A 193 -26.62 -7.89 5.57
N ASP A 194 -25.66 -7.00 5.79
CA ASP A 194 -25.05 -6.77 7.09
C ASP A 194 -25.82 -5.70 7.88
N THR A 195 -25.55 -5.62 9.18
CA THR A 195 -26.05 -4.55 10.06
C THR A 195 -25.14 -3.31 10.07
N TYR A 196 -24.02 -3.35 9.35
CA TYR A 196 -23.05 -2.27 9.23
C TYR A 196 -22.72 -2.01 7.75
N ILE A 197 -22.20 -0.82 7.48
CA ILE A 197 -21.80 -0.42 6.12
C ILE A 197 -20.47 -1.10 5.79
N ASN A 198 -20.47 -1.94 4.76
CA ASN A 198 -19.27 -2.61 4.23
C ASN A 198 -18.34 -1.62 3.54
N ASP A 199 -17.02 -1.82 3.66
CA ASP A 199 -16.00 -0.96 3.03
C ASP A 199 -15.99 -1.02 1.50
N GLY A 200 -16.35 -2.17 0.92
CA GLY A 200 -16.49 -2.33 -0.52
C GLY A 200 -17.93 -2.18 -1.04
N ARG A 201 -18.05 -2.06 -2.36
CA ARG A 201 -19.30 -1.99 -3.11
C ARG A 201 -19.67 -3.32 -3.77
N VAL A 202 -20.90 -3.41 -4.26
CA VAL A 202 -21.36 -4.53 -5.10
C VAL A 202 -20.75 -4.41 -6.50
N LEU A 203 -20.21 -5.52 -7.04
CA LEU A 203 -19.69 -5.61 -8.40
C LEU A 203 -20.81 -5.81 -9.42
N ILE A 204 -21.52 -4.73 -9.76
CA ILE A 204 -22.59 -4.70 -10.78
C ILE A 204 -22.10 -5.00 -12.21
N GLU A 205 -20.77 -4.99 -12.40
CA GLU A 205 -20.04 -5.47 -13.57
C GLU A 205 -20.21 -6.98 -13.74
N ALA A 206 -20.08 -7.73 -12.64
CA ALA A 206 -20.03 -9.19 -12.62
C ALA A 206 -21.42 -9.85 -12.43
N ILE A 207 -22.38 -9.14 -11.83
CA ILE A 207 -23.73 -9.66 -11.58
C ILE A 207 -24.66 -9.41 -12.78
N ASP A 208 -25.45 -10.41 -13.15
CA ASP A 208 -26.53 -10.32 -14.13
C ASP A 208 -27.54 -9.25 -13.74
N THR A 209 -27.99 -8.45 -14.70
CA THR A 209 -28.90 -7.32 -14.42
C THR A 209 -30.20 -7.78 -13.76
N ASN A 210 -30.71 -8.97 -14.10
CA ASN A 210 -31.93 -9.51 -13.48
C ASN A 210 -31.74 -10.00 -12.04
N ALA A 211 -30.49 -10.12 -11.58
CA ALA A 211 -30.14 -10.51 -10.21
C ALA A 211 -29.76 -9.29 -9.33
N LEU A 212 -29.85 -8.08 -9.88
CA LEU A 212 -29.60 -6.83 -9.15
C LEU A 212 -30.92 -6.17 -8.71
N PRO A 213 -30.95 -5.48 -7.55
CA PRO A 213 -32.07 -4.63 -7.18
C PRO A 213 -32.21 -3.45 -8.15
N GLN A 214 -33.43 -2.94 -8.34
CA GLN A 214 -33.71 -1.86 -9.30
C GLN A 214 -32.89 -0.59 -9.02
N SER A 215 -32.56 -0.32 -7.75
CA SER A 215 -31.68 0.77 -7.28
C SER A 215 -30.24 0.68 -7.83
N LEU A 216 -29.76 -0.52 -8.18
CA LEU A 216 -28.45 -0.75 -8.82
C LEU A 216 -28.54 -0.88 -10.36
N ILE A 217 -29.77 -0.86 -10.91
CA ILE A 217 -30.03 -0.87 -12.36
C ILE A 217 -30.30 0.56 -12.86
N ALA A 218 -30.98 1.37 -12.05
CA ALA A 218 -31.22 2.78 -12.36
C ALA A 218 -29.89 3.53 -12.59
N HIS A 219 -29.83 4.35 -13.62
CA HIS A 219 -28.63 5.12 -13.98
C HIS A 219 -27.35 4.27 -14.12
N ARG A 220 -27.48 3.02 -14.59
CA ARG A 220 -26.39 2.02 -14.62
C ARG A 220 -25.05 2.54 -15.16
N ALA A 221 -25.08 3.34 -16.23
CA ALA A 221 -23.86 3.91 -16.81
C ALA A 221 -23.14 4.86 -15.83
N THR A 222 -23.89 5.66 -15.08
CA THR A 222 -23.34 6.55 -14.04
C THR A 222 -22.87 5.76 -12.83
N LEU A 223 -23.58 4.70 -12.43
CA LEU A 223 -23.16 3.82 -11.33
C LEU A 223 -21.84 3.09 -11.62
N LEU A 224 -21.66 2.58 -12.84
CA LEU A 224 -20.39 1.97 -13.25
C LEU A 224 -19.23 2.97 -13.15
N ARG A 225 -19.41 4.16 -13.71
CA ARG A 225 -18.40 5.23 -13.61
C ARG A 225 -18.12 5.67 -12.18
N LEU A 226 -19.13 5.70 -11.32
CA LEU A 226 -18.96 6.01 -9.90
C LEU A 226 -18.17 4.90 -9.20
N GLY A 227 -18.47 3.63 -9.51
CA GLY A 227 -17.70 2.49 -9.05
C GLY A 227 -16.23 2.61 -9.43
N ASP A 228 -15.93 2.80 -10.72
CA ASP A 228 -14.57 2.96 -11.24
C ASP A 228 -13.81 4.11 -10.54
N ALA A 229 -14.44 5.29 -10.40
CA ALA A 229 -13.83 6.43 -9.75
C ALA A 229 -13.61 6.21 -8.24
N TYR A 230 -14.58 5.56 -7.57
CA TYR A 230 -14.49 5.23 -6.15
C TYR A 230 -13.35 4.26 -5.86
N GLU A 231 -13.21 3.22 -6.67
CA GLU A 231 -12.11 2.27 -6.58
C GLU A 231 -10.75 2.98 -6.68
N GLN A 232 -10.56 3.83 -7.69
CA GLN A 232 -9.28 4.52 -7.94
C GLN A 232 -8.91 5.54 -6.87
N VAL A 233 -9.90 6.18 -6.22
CA VAL A 233 -9.66 7.17 -5.17
C VAL A 233 -9.56 6.54 -3.78
N ASN A 234 -10.23 5.41 -3.52
CA ASN A 234 -10.34 4.86 -2.18
C ASN A 234 -9.46 3.65 -1.91
N ALA A 235 -9.28 2.74 -2.88
CA ALA A 235 -8.50 1.54 -2.62
C ALA A 235 -7.01 1.84 -2.42
N SER A 236 -6.32 1.04 -1.60
CA SER A 236 -4.89 1.22 -1.30
C SER A 236 -4.01 1.14 -2.56
N PHE A 237 -4.41 0.31 -3.53
CA PHE A 237 -3.75 0.16 -4.84
C PHE A 237 -4.42 0.97 -5.96
N GLY A 238 -5.40 1.83 -5.65
CA GLY A 238 -5.94 2.79 -6.61
C GLY A 238 -4.91 3.88 -6.93
N GLN A 239 -5.07 4.56 -8.07
CA GLN A 239 -4.15 5.62 -8.51
C GLN A 239 -3.85 6.65 -7.41
N PHE A 240 -4.88 7.06 -6.65
CA PHE A 240 -4.70 7.99 -5.53
C PHE A 240 -3.72 7.46 -4.48
N GLY A 241 -3.88 6.21 -4.03
CA GLY A 241 -3.01 5.59 -3.03
C GLY A 241 -1.56 5.44 -3.52
N LEU A 242 -1.37 4.98 -4.76
CA LEU A 242 -0.04 4.78 -5.36
C LEU A 242 0.71 6.12 -5.59
N ASP A 243 -0.01 7.18 -5.94
CA ASP A 243 0.57 8.51 -6.07
C ASP A 243 0.99 9.08 -4.69
N LEU A 244 0.17 8.90 -3.66
CA LEU A 244 0.54 9.29 -2.30
C LEU A 244 1.72 8.48 -1.75
N LEU A 245 1.82 7.18 -2.08
CA LEU A 245 2.98 6.35 -1.75
C LEU A 245 4.27 6.89 -2.40
N THR A 246 4.18 7.31 -3.66
CA THR A 246 5.30 7.95 -4.36
C THR A 246 5.70 9.27 -3.71
N ALA A 247 4.73 10.10 -3.34
CA ALA A 247 4.98 11.36 -2.65
C ALA A 247 5.61 11.16 -1.26
N SER A 248 5.08 10.23 -0.46
CA SER A 248 5.60 9.91 0.88
C SER A 248 7.03 9.36 0.79
N THR A 249 7.30 8.47 -0.17
CA THR A 249 8.65 7.96 -0.43
C THR A 249 9.65 9.10 -0.65
N ARG A 250 9.30 10.13 -1.43
CA ARG A 250 10.15 11.31 -1.63
C ARG A 250 10.33 12.11 -0.33
N ALA A 251 9.25 12.28 0.44
CA ALA A 251 9.29 12.97 1.72
C ALA A 251 10.23 12.26 2.73
N LEU A 252 10.12 10.94 2.87
CA LEU A 252 10.96 10.14 3.75
C LEU A 252 12.44 10.12 3.33
N LYS A 253 12.72 10.22 2.02
CA LYS A 253 14.09 10.35 1.50
C LYS A 253 14.72 11.73 1.71
N SER A 254 13.92 12.77 1.96
CA SER A 254 14.44 14.14 2.06
C SER A 254 15.27 14.38 3.32
N THR A 255 16.36 15.13 3.17
CA THR A 255 17.15 15.69 4.27
C THR A 255 16.68 17.09 4.69
N ASP A 256 15.73 17.68 3.97
CA ASP A 256 15.09 18.94 4.31
C ASP A 256 13.78 18.66 5.06
N GLU A 257 13.77 18.91 6.36
CA GLU A 257 12.59 18.67 7.20
C GLU A 257 11.41 19.59 6.82
N THR A 258 11.66 20.76 6.23
CA THR A 258 10.58 21.63 5.72
C THR A 258 9.90 21.00 4.52
N GLN A 259 10.69 20.38 3.62
CA GLN A 259 10.15 19.66 2.48
C GLN A 259 9.37 18.41 2.92
N TYR A 260 9.91 17.64 3.87
CA TYR A 260 9.22 16.51 4.47
C TYR A 260 7.86 16.91 5.06
N GLU A 261 7.86 17.90 5.96
CA GLU A 261 6.62 18.36 6.63
C GLU A 261 5.60 18.91 5.63
N SER A 262 6.06 19.62 4.59
CA SER A 262 5.17 20.13 3.54
C SER A 262 4.48 19.00 2.79
N ILE A 263 5.23 17.98 2.35
CA ILE A 263 4.68 16.87 1.56
C ILE A 263 3.72 16.04 2.42
N GLU A 264 4.13 15.63 3.63
CA GLU A 264 3.28 14.82 4.50
C GLU A 264 2.04 15.59 4.99
N THR A 265 2.10 16.91 5.12
CA THR A 265 0.91 17.72 5.39
C THR A 265 -0.04 17.74 4.20
N SER A 266 0.48 17.81 2.95
CA SER A 266 -0.35 17.69 1.75
C SER A 266 -0.99 16.30 1.63
N ILE A 267 -0.26 15.23 1.94
CA ILE A 267 -0.79 13.85 1.98
C ILE A 267 -1.92 13.76 3.01
N ALA A 268 -1.71 14.25 4.23
CA ALA A 268 -2.74 14.25 5.27
C ALA A 268 -4.01 15.01 4.86
N SER A 269 -3.85 16.16 4.18
CA SER A 269 -4.98 16.95 3.69
C SER A 269 -5.77 16.22 2.60
N LEU A 270 -5.08 15.63 1.61
CA LEU A 270 -5.71 14.86 0.55
C LEU A 270 -6.42 13.61 1.10
N ALA A 271 -5.77 12.89 2.02
CA ALA A 271 -6.38 11.73 2.68
C ALA A 271 -7.66 12.11 3.43
N GLY A 272 -7.67 13.25 4.15
CA GLY A 272 -8.88 13.73 4.84
C GLY A 272 -10.02 14.08 3.88
N GLN A 273 -9.71 14.70 2.73
CA GLN A 273 -10.70 15.00 1.70
C GLN A 273 -11.24 13.71 1.05
N ARG A 274 -10.35 12.75 0.77
CA ARG A 274 -10.71 11.42 0.27
C ARG A 274 -11.63 10.71 1.25
N ASP A 275 -11.28 10.65 2.54
CA ASP A 275 -12.08 9.94 3.55
C ASP A 275 -13.51 10.51 3.64
N ALA A 276 -13.66 11.84 3.57
CA ALA A 276 -14.96 12.50 3.57
C ALA A 276 -15.80 12.14 2.32
N LEU A 277 -15.19 12.18 1.13
CA LEU A 277 -15.85 11.80 -0.12
C LEU A 277 -16.22 10.32 -0.14
N ALA A 278 -15.26 9.46 0.23
CA ALA A 278 -15.43 8.01 0.26
C ALA A 278 -16.54 7.59 1.20
N ALA A 279 -16.69 8.25 2.36
CA ALA A 279 -17.80 7.99 3.28
C ALA A 279 -19.17 8.26 2.63
N GLN A 280 -19.31 9.34 1.85
CA GLN A 280 -20.55 9.66 1.14
C GLN A 280 -20.85 8.63 0.05
N ILE A 281 -19.87 8.34 -0.80
CA ILE A 281 -20.02 7.39 -1.91
C ILE A 281 -20.34 5.99 -1.37
N LYS A 282 -19.60 5.52 -0.37
CA LYS A 282 -19.80 4.21 0.26
C LYS A 282 -21.20 4.07 0.86
N ALA A 283 -21.66 5.07 1.60
CA ALA A 283 -23.00 5.07 2.17
C ALA A 283 -24.08 4.97 1.07
N ALA A 284 -23.94 5.74 -0.01
CA ALA A 284 -24.89 5.72 -1.12
C ALA A 284 -24.89 4.40 -1.89
N LEU A 285 -23.71 3.83 -2.18
CA LEU A 285 -23.57 2.52 -2.83
C LEU A 285 -24.14 1.40 -1.96
N ASN A 286 -23.93 1.45 -0.64
CA ASN A 286 -24.48 0.47 0.30
C ASN A 286 -26.01 0.55 0.39
N ALA A 287 -26.57 1.76 0.53
CA ALA A 287 -28.02 1.96 0.56
C ALA A 287 -28.70 1.54 -0.76
N ALA A 288 -28.05 1.77 -1.89
CA ALA A 288 -28.52 1.29 -3.19
C ALA A 288 -28.49 -0.23 -3.29
N ALA A 289 -27.49 -0.88 -2.70
CA ALA A 289 -27.39 -2.33 -2.72
C ALA A 289 -28.36 -3.03 -1.77
N PHE A 290 -28.62 -2.46 -0.58
CA PHE A 290 -29.23 -3.20 0.53
C PHE A 290 -30.47 -2.56 1.17
N ASP A 291 -30.79 -1.31 0.82
CA ASP A 291 -31.89 -0.54 1.44
C ASP A 291 -32.90 0.01 0.43
N ASP A 292 -32.86 -0.47 -0.82
CA ASP A 292 -33.74 -0.04 -1.93
C ASP A 292 -33.69 1.48 -2.24
N GLN A 293 -32.56 2.13 -1.93
CA GLN A 293 -32.38 3.57 -2.14
C GLN A 293 -31.50 3.84 -3.37
N ALA A 294 -32.12 4.16 -4.50
CA ALA A 294 -31.38 4.52 -5.70
C ALA A 294 -30.50 5.76 -5.48
N ILE A 295 -29.29 5.73 -6.04
CA ILE A 295 -28.38 6.88 -5.98
C ILE A 295 -28.92 8.02 -6.83
N ASN A 296 -28.88 9.24 -6.28
CA ASN A 296 -29.15 10.44 -7.06
C ASN A 296 -28.08 10.63 -8.15
N GLU A 297 -28.49 10.64 -9.41
CA GLU A 297 -27.55 10.70 -10.54
C GLU A 297 -26.69 11.96 -10.55
N GLN A 298 -27.22 13.11 -10.12
CA GLN A 298 -26.46 14.35 -10.07
C GLN A 298 -25.39 14.29 -8.98
N SER A 299 -25.75 13.81 -7.79
CA SER A 299 -24.77 13.57 -6.72
C SER A 299 -23.66 12.61 -7.16
N ALA A 300 -24.01 11.53 -7.87
CA ALA A 300 -23.03 10.60 -8.43
C ALA A 300 -22.06 11.29 -9.41
N LYS A 301 -22.56 12.17 -10.30
CA LYS A 301 -21.72 12.95 -11.22
C LYS A 301 -20.78 13.90 -10.47
N ASP A 302 -21.28 14.57 -9.44
CA ASP A 302 -20.50 15.48 -8.62
C ASP A 302 -19.41 14.73 -7.83
N TRP A 303 -19.70 13.54 -7.32
CA TRP A 303 -18.73 12.68 -6.65
C TRP A 303 -17.66 12.13 -7.59
N ILE A 304 -18.04 11.72 -8.81
CA ILE A 304 -17.08 11.31 -9.85
C ILE A 304 -16.09 12.45 -10.14
N ALA A 305 -16.58 13.69 -10.29
CA ALA A 305 -15.72 14.84 -10.53
C ALA A 305 -14.79 15.15 -9.34
N GLN A 306 -15.28 15.04 -8.11
CA GLN A 306 -14.47 15.21 -6.90
C GLN A 306 -13.40 14.12 -6.76
N ALA A 307 -13.75 12.85 -7.04
CA ALA A 307 -12.80 11.74 -7.02
C ALA A 307 -11.67 11.96 -8.04
N GLN A 308 -12.02 12.35 -9.27
CA GLN A 308 -11.02 12.67 -10.29
C GLN A 308 -10.12 13.84 -9.87
N SER A 309 -10.70 14.90 -9.28
CA SER A 309 -9.92 16.04 -8.78
C SER A 309 -8.93 15.64 -7.68
N LEU A 310 -9.29 14.73 -6.79
CA LEU A 310 -8.38 14.22 -5.75
C LEU A 310 -7.27 13.35 -6.34
N ILE A 311 -7.60 12.50 -7.32
CA ILE A 311 -6.62 11.70 -8.06
C ILE A 311 -5.62 12.62 -8.77
N ASP A 312 -6.09 13.66 -9.47
CA ASP A 312 -5.23 14.60 -10.19
C ASP A 312 -4.30 15.38 -9.23
N GLN A 313 -4.80 15.75 -8.04
CA GLN A 313 -4.00 16.43 -7.01
C GLN A 313 -2.95 15.49 -6.40
N ALA A 314 -3.30 14.23 -6.12
CA ALA A 314 -2.34 13.23 -5.65
C ALA A 314 -1.26 13.00 -6.70
N ASN A 315 -1.63 12.89 -7.98
CA ASN A 315 -0.70 12.75 -9.09
C ASN A 315 0.26 13.94 -9.22
N ALA A 316 -0.26 15.17 -9.11
CA ALA A 316 0.57 16.37 -9.12
C ALA A 316 1.55 16.40 -7.94
N LEU A 317 1.12 15.96 -6.75
CA LEU A 317 1.98 15.82 -5.59
C LEU A 317 3.05 14.74 -5.80
N ALA A 318 2.70 13.60 -6.41
CA ALA A 318 3.65 12.55 -6.75
C ALA A 318 4.72 13.03 -7.74
N ALA A 319 4.36 13.88 -8.70
CA ALA A 319 5.26 14.42 -9.72
C ALA A 319 6.15 15.61 -9.26
N SER A 320 5.92 16.16 -8.07
CA SER A 320 6.63 17.34 -7.54
C SER A 320 8.07 17.11 -7.06
#